data_AF-A0AAW1PCM5-F1
#
_entry.id   AF-A0AAW1PCM5-F1
#
_cell.length_a   1.000
_cell.length_b   1.000
_cell.length_c   1.000
_cell.angle_alpha   90.00
_cell.angle_beta   90.00
_cell.angle_gamma   90.00
#
_symmetry.space_group_name_H-M   'P 1'
#
loop_
_entity.id
_entity.type
_entity.pdbx_description
1 polymer ?
#
loop_
_entity_poly.entity_id
_entity_poly.type
_entity_poly.pdbx_seq_one_letter_code
_entity_poly.pdbx_strand_id
1 'polypeptide(L)'
;MALARISAVASSSSQTTFHGCPLPSSPFLVQRVSLATALRRPARHTAQTLCAFGGRKQLSQHQGVNPAPGPLAPIANAPLHYKVPGALLLIWVVLRIAKKLTKRNSGSMGDLESRGLVDDERGRTPGKDPFYDDVMKNMNTVAFEELSKEQIMAARKRRSLERDADLDLSKVELPDNHPWAVKKQVDPQEEELQKARLNIRRGAPLQDLSGNRGFPDDKFKHSAGRAGRHSLQVAAAAKGGKQKFMWEALREATDEEMERDPTVLVMGEDVGHYGGSYKVTYDLYKKYGDMRLLDTPICENGFMGMGIGAAMTGLRPIVEGMNMGFLLLAYNQISNNAGMLHYTSGGQYKVPMVIRGPGGVGRQLGAEHSQRLESYFQSIPGVQLVAVSTTANAKALLKSAIRSDNPIIFFEHVLLYNVKGETHEGDYCQPLERAEMVRSGRDVTILCYSRMRYVVMQAVQELEKQGYDPEVVDLISLKPFDMETISNSVKKTRKVIIVEECMKTGGIGASLSAVINEALFDDLDYQVVRLSSQDVPTAYAYELEAATIVQPEQVIEAVQRVVAGTAVPA
;
A
#
# COMPACT_ATOMS: atom_id res chain seq x y z
N MET A 1 -48.38 16.22 32.99
CA MET A 1 -47.68 17.41 32.46
C MET A 1 -46.80 17.96 33.56
N ALA A 2 -45.47 17.89 33.43
CA ALA A 2 -44.52 18.49 34.36
C ALA A 2 -43.13 18.56 33.71
N LEU A 3 -42.32 19.56 34.10
CA LEU A 3 -40.87 19.56 33.89
C LEU A 3 -40.15 18.80 35.02
N ALA A 4 -38.85 18.60 34.82
CA ALA A 4 -37.82 18.25 35.81
C ALA A 4 -37.76 16.80 36.32
N ARG A 5 -36.58 16.50 36.90
CA ARG A 5 -36.01 15.21 37.36
C ARG A 5 -35.23 14.42 36.29
N ILE A 6 -34.02 13.90 36.57
CA ILE A 6 -33.12 14.09 37.74
C ILE A 6 -31.67 13.87 37.25
N SER A 7 -30.71 14.60 37.82
CA SER A 7 -29.27 14.28 37.72
C SER A 7 -28.79 13.70 39.05
N ALA A 8 -28.37 12.44 39.08
CA ALA A 8 -27.50 11.86 40.11
C ALA A 8 -27.09 10.41 39.77
N VAL A 9 -25.81 10.10 39.96
CA VAL A 9 -25.22 8.99 40.74
C VAL A 9 -23.77 8.80 40.26
N ALA A 10 -22.81 9.48 40.91
CA ALA A 10 -21.37 9.22 40.81
C ALA A 10 -20.51 10.09 41.77
N SER A 11 -20.72 10.06 43.11
CA SER A 11 -19.70 10.55 44.07
C SER A 11 -20.02 10.28 45.55
N SER A 12 -19.47 9.21 46.13
CA SER A 12 -19.07 9.10 47.54
C SER A 12 -18.34 7.77 47.80
N SER A 13 -17.41 7.63 48.76
CA SER A 13 -16.50 8.61 49.36
C SER A 13 -15.47 7.89 50.25
N SER A 14 -14.17 8.07 50.01
CA SER A 14 -13.14 7.81 51.03
C SER A 14 -11.81 8.46 50.64
N GLN A 15 -11.41 9.52 51.35
CA GLN A 15 -10.01 9.94 51.40
C GLN A 15 -9.26 9.05 52.38
N THR A 16 -8.01 8.68 52.08
CA THR A 16 -7.03 8.34 53.10
C THR A 16 -5.64 8.67 52.57
N THR A 17 -4.99 9.63 53.22
CA THR A 17 -3.58 10.00 52.96
C THR A 17 -2.66 9.07 53.74
N PHE A 18 -1.51 8.69 53.16
CA PHE A 18 -0.31 8.35 53.94
C PHE A 18 0.98 8.57 53.13
N HIS A 19 2.04 8.97 53.83
CA HIS A 19 3.40 9.14 53.30
C HIS A 19 4.17 7.82 53.36
N GLY A 20 5.21 7.64 52.52
CA GLY A 20 6.23 6.61 52.76
C GLY A 20 7.11 6.24 51.55
N CYS A 21 8.36 6.68 51.57
CA CYS A 21 9.48 5.98 50.90
C CYS A 21 10.06 4.94 51.90
N PRO A 22 10.95 3.98 51.54
CA PRO A 22 11.62 3.79 50.24
C PRO A 22 11.66 2.31 49.73
N LEU A 23 12.44 2.08 48.67
CA LEU A 23 12.94 0.77 48.21
C LEU A 23 13.75 0.05 49.31
N PRO A 24 13.95 -1.28 49.19
CA PRO A 24 15.35 -1.72 49.02
C PRO A 24 15.60 -2.93 48.08
N SER A 25 16.81 -2.94 47.52
CA SER A 25 17.69 -4.11 47.19
C SER A 25 17.14 -5.40 46.55
N SER A 26 17.67 -5.72 45.36
CA SER A 26 17.92 -7.12 44.92
C SER A 26 18.99 -7.80 45.79
N PRO A 27 18.99 -9.14 45.90
CA PRO A 27 19.99 -9.91 45.13
C PRO A 27 19.52 -11.29 44.60
N PHE A 28 20.41 -11.99 43.91
CA PHE A 28 20.26 -13.37 43.40
C PHE A 28 19.96 -14.41 44.48
N LEU A 29 19.13 -15.43 44.15
CA LEU A 29 19.53 -16.84 44.25
C LEU A 29 18.65 -17.80 43.42
N VAL A 30 19.12 -19.04 43.24
CA VAL A 30 18.50 -20.13 42.47
C VAL A 30 17.95 -21.21 43.41
N GLN A 31 16.69 -21.64 43.20
CA GLN A 31 16.17 -22.99 43.49
C GLN A 31 14.90 -23.20 42.64
N ARG A 32 14.84 -24.20 41.73
CA ARG A 32 14.55 -25.63 41.98
C ARG A 32 13.29 -25.87 42.84
N VAL A 33 12.20 -26.25 42.16
CA VAL A 33 11.19 -27.18 42.69
C VAL A 33 11.29 -28.48 41.88
N SER A 34 11.23 -29.63 42.55
CA SER A 34 11.28 -30.95 41.91
C SER A 34 10.64 -31.99 42.82
N LEU A 35 9.63 -32.71 42.31
CA LEU A 35 9.24 -34.10 42.61
C LEU A 35 8.24 -34.46 41.47
N ALA A 36 8.49 -35.44 40.60
CA ALA A 36 8.33 -36.88 40.76
C ALA A 36 6.83 -37.32 40.87
N THR A 37 6.38 -38.46 40.33
CA THR A 37 7.10 -39.72 40.02
C THR A 37 6.37 -40.56 38.94
N ALA A 38 7.09 -41.49 38.27
CA ALA A 38 6.58 -42.74 37.64
C ALA A 38 5.66 -42.67 36.38
N LEU A 39 5.69 -43.62 35.41
CA LEU A 39 6.60 -44.75 35.16
C LEU A 39 6.64 -45.18 33.65
N ARG A 40 7.84 -45.10 33.04
CA ARG A 40 8.51 -45.93 32.00
C ARG A 40 7.80 -46.60 30.78
N ARG A 41 8.48 -46.47 29.62
CA ARG A 41 8.43 -47.27 28.36
C ARG A 41 9.01 -48.70 28.54
N PRO A 42 8.82 -49.66 27.60
CA PRO A 42 9.69 -49.87 26.40
C PRO A 42 8.91 -50.35 25.14
N ALA A 43 9.46 -50.67 23.95
CA ALA A 43 10.62 -50.21 23.14
C ALA A 43 10.42 -50.64 21.65
N ARG A 44 11.38 -50.36 20.74
CA ARG A 44 11.32 -50.59 19.27
C ARG A 44 11.68 -52.03 18.85
N HIS A 45 11.26 -52.46 17.64
CA HIS A 45 12.15 -53.07 16.63
C HIS A 45 11.55 -53.11 15.19
N THR A 46 12.38 -52.66 14.22
CA THR A 46 12.66 -53.12 12.83
C THR A 46 11.80 -54.18 12.11
N ALA A 47 11.67 -54.21 10.76
CA ALA A 47 12.06 -53.31 9.65
C ALA A 47 11.53 -53.84 8.27
N GLN A 48 11.71 -53.08 7.16
CA GLN A 48 11.89 -53.57 5.76
C GLN A 48 10.68 -54.28 5.04
N THR A 49 10.43 -54.23 3.71
CA THR A 49 10.80 -53.32 2.57
C THR A 49 9.79 -53.49 1.41
N LEU A 50 9.95 -52.69 0.34
CA LEU A 50 9.67 -52.96 -1.09
C LEU A 50 8.28 -52.72 -1.70
N CYS A 51 8.32 -52.31 -2.97
CA CYS A 51 7.20 -52.00 -3.87
C CYS A 51 6.85 -53.21 -4.76
N ALA A 52 5.68 -53.21 -5.42
CA ALA A 52 5.59 -53.15 -6.90
C ALA A 52 4.17 -53.44 -7.48
N PHE A 53 3.83 -52.66 -8.52
CA PHE A 53 3.09 -53.01 -9.76
C PHE A 53 1.91 -54.01 -9.84
N GLY A 54 0.92 -53.62 -10.65
CA GLY A 54 -0.02 -54.52 -11.37
C GLY A 54 -1.44 -54.57 -10.77
N GLY A 55 -2.51 -54.81 -11.55
CA GLY A 55 -2.62 -54.98 -13.00
C GLY A 55 -4.06 -55.30 -13.42
N ARG A 56 -4.52 -54.87 -14.61
CA ARG A 56 -5.93 -55.00 -15.05
C ARG A 56 -6.32 -56.43 -15.48
N LYS A 57 -7.52 -56.87 -15.06
CA LYS A 57 -8.52 -57.77 -15.72
C LYS A 57 -9.85 -57.53 -14.96
N GLN A 58 -11.01 -57.11 -15.49
CA GLN A 58 -11.65 -57.07 -16.81
C GLN A 58 -12.35 -58.36 -17.27
N LEU A 59 -13.67 -58.25 -17.55
CA LEU A 59 -14.61 -59.25 -18.12
C LEU A 59 -14.90 -60.48 -17.21
N SER A 60 -16.06 -61.16 -17.24
CA SER A 60 -17.47 -60.90 -17.67
C SER A 60 -18.31 -62.16 -17.24
N GLN A 61 -19.66 -62.28 -17.24
CA GLN A 61 -20.84 -61.44 -17.57
C GLN A 61 -22.12 -62.13 -17.00
N HIS A 62 -23.26 -61.43 -16.83
CA HIS A 62 -24.63 -61.84 -17.27
C HIS A 62 -25.79 -61.04 -16.62
N GLN A 63 -26.75 -60.69 -17.48
CA GLN A 63 -28.20 -60.40 -17.33
C GLN A 63 -28.89 -60.38 -15.93
N GLY A 64 -29.75 -59.38 -15.71
CA GLY A 64 -30.82 -59.35 -14.69
C GLY A 64 -31.54 -58.00 -14.64
N VAL A 65 -32.86 -57.97 -14.41
CA VAL A 65 -33.69 -56.74 -14.35
C VAL A 65 -34.28 -56.54 -12.94
N ASN A 66 -34.40 -55.28 -12.51
CA ASN A 66 -34.96 -54.72 -11.27
C ASN A 66 -36.01 -55.56 -10.51
N PRO A 67 -36.05 -55.41 -9.17
CA PRO A 67 -37.10 -54.57 -8.60
C PRO A 67 -36.58 -53.42 -7.68
N ALA A 68 -37.49 -52.52 -7.31
CA ALA A 68 -37.22 -51.27 -6.57
C ALA A 68 -37.17 -51.43 -5.03
N PRO A 69 -36.54 -50.51 -4.28
CA PRO A 69 -36.51 -50.53 -2.82
C PRO A 69 -37.85 -50.13 -2.18
N GLY A 70 -38.30 -50.90 -1.19
CA GLY A 70 -39.45 -50.60 -0.33
C GLY A 70 -39.12 -49.66 0.85
N PRO A 71 -40.12 -49.14 1.56
CA PRO A 71 -39.98 -47.99 2.45
C PRO A 71 -39.56 -48.33 3.89
N LEU A 72 -38.96 -47.35 4.57
CA LEU A 72 -38.88 -47.28 6.04
C LEU A 72 -39.82 -46.18 6.57
N ALA A 73 -40.42 -46.44 7.73
CA ALA A 73 -41.55 -45.70 8.28
C ALA A 73 -41.14 -44.47 9.14
N PRO A 74 -42.03 -43.47 9.33
CA PRO A 74 -41.70 -42.23 10.03
C PRO A 74 -41.70 -42.37 11.56
N ILE A 75 -40.86 -41.57 12.23
CA ILE A 75 -40.91 -41.36 13.69
C ILE A 75 -41.76 -40.11 13.97
N ALA A 76 -42.64 -40.21 14.98
CA ALA A 76 -43.68 -39.22 15.27
C ALA A 76 -43.22 -38.03 16.14
N ASN A 77 -44.03 -36.98 16.14
CA ASN A 77 -43.76 -35.70 16.81
C ASN A 77 -43.73 -35.80 18.35
N ALA A 78 -42.84 -35.03 18.98
CA ALA A 78 -42.93 -34.64 20.38
C ALA A 78 -43.29 -33.13 20.49
N PRO A 79 -44.25 -32.70 21.33
CA PRO A 79 -44.74 -31.32 21.35
C PRO A 79 -43.88 -30.39 22.22
N LEU A 80 -43.06 -29.54 21.60
CA LEU A 80 -42.35 -28.45 22.29
C LEU A 80 -43.25 -27.22 22.45
N HIS A 81 -43.92 -27.11 23.61
CA HIS A 81 -44.73 -25.94 23.99
C HIS A 81 -43.88 -24.71 24.33
N TYR A 82 -43.45 -23.95 23.32
CA TYR A 82 -43.00 -22.58 23.52
C TYR A 82 -44.19 -21.63 23.62
N LYS A 83 -44.40 -21.03 24.81
CA LYS A 83 -45.27 -19.86 24.97
C LYS A 83 -44.56 -18.64 24.39
N VAL A 84 -45.06 -18.08 23.29
CA VAL A 84 -44.43 -16.94 22.60
C VAL A 84 -45.33 -15.70 22.54
N PRO A 85 -45.41 -14.90 23.62
CA PRO A 85 -45.96 -13.54 23.55
C PRO A 85 -45.00 -12.57 22.82
N GLY A 86 -43.68 -12.77 22.98
CA GLY A 86 -42.66 -11.81 22.58
C GLY A 86 -42.46 -11.67 21.07
N ALA A 87 -42.36 -12.78 20.32
CA ALA A 87 -42.06 -12.71 18.89
C ALA A 87 -43.18 -12.05 18.07
N LEU A 88 -44.45 -12.27 18.43
CA LEU A 88 -45.59 -11.59 17.79
C LEU A 88 -45.57 -10.07 18.06
N LEU A 89 -45.18 -9.66 19.27
CA LEU A 89 -44.98 -8.24 19.58
C LEU A 89 -43.82 -7.64 18.76
N LEU A 90 -42.71 -8.38 18.63
CA LEU A 90 -41.54 -7.96 17.84
C LEU A 90 -41.88 -7.82 16.35
N ILE A 91 -42.56 -8.82 15.77
CA ILE A 91 -43.05 -8.80 14.38
C ILE A 91 -44.01 -7.62 14.18
N TRP A 92 -44.94 -7.38 15.11
CA TRP A 92 -45.88 -6.25 15.03
C TRP A 92 -45.17 -4.89 15.14
N VAL A 93 -44.13 -4.77 15.97
CA VAL A 93 -43.29 -3.56 16.06
C VAL A 93 -42.50 -3.35 14.76
N VAL A 94 -41.85 -4.38 14.22
CA VAL A 94 -41.13 -4.32 12.93
C VAL A 94 -42.08 -3.95 11.80
N LEU A 95 -43.26 -4.57 11.71
CA LEU A 95 -44.29 -4.22 10.71
C LEU A 95 -44.83 -2.79 10.90
N ARG A 96 -44.97 -2.29 12.14
CA ARG A 96 -45.32 -0.88 12.39
C ARG A 96 -44.21 0.08 11.99
N ILE A 97 -42.94 -0.27 12.21
CA ILE A 97 -41.79 0.54 11.79
C ILE A 97 -41.72 0.57 10.26
N ALA A 98 -41.77 -0.58 9.59
CA ALA A 98 -41.84 -0.68 8.13
C ALA A 98 -43.01 0.14 7.56
N LYS A 99 -44.22 0.00 8.11
CA LYS A 99 -45.41 0.76 7.68
C LYS A 99 -45.37 2.26 8.02
N LYS A 100 -44.44 2.70 8.88
CA LYS A 100 -44.18 4.12 9.20
C LYS A 100 -43.03 4.69 8.34
N LEU A 101 -42.11 3.84 7.88
CA LEU A 101 -41.05 4.19 6.92
C LEU A 101 -41.61 4.28 5.49
N THR A 102 -42.43 3.32 5.04
CA THR A 102 -43.09 3.41 3.72
C THR A 102 -44.05 4.60 3.62
N LYS A 103 -44.69 4.99 4.73
CA LYS A 103 -45.46 6.26 4.82
C LYS A 103 -44.62 7.54 4.91
N ARG A 104 -43.29 7.47 4.85
CA ARG A 104 -42.39 8.63 4.82
C ARG A 104 -41.58 8.76 3.52
N ASN A 105 -41.32 7.66 2.81
CA ASN A 105 -40.56 7.63 1.55
C ASN A 105 -41.35 7.02 0.36
N SER A 106 -42.67 7.18 0.32
CA SER A 106 -43.48 6.82 -0.87
C SER A 106 -43.60 8.00 -1.84
N GLY A 107 -42.49 8.35 -2.48
CA GLY A 107 -42.54 8.98 -3.80
C GLY A 107 -42.43 7.87 -4.84
N SER A 108 -43.44 7.71 -5.68
CA SER A 108 -43.42 6.76 -6.79
C SER A 108 -42.73 7.37 -8.01
N MET A 109 -42.39 6.54 -9.01
CA MET A 109 -41.78 7.04 -10.25
C MET A 109 -42.67 8.10 -10.95
N GLY A 110 -43.99 7.89 -10.93
CA GLY A 110 -44.96 8.84 -11.49
C GLY A 110 -45.04 10.18 -10.75
N ASP A 111 -44.64 10.25 -9.47
CA ASP A 111 -44.52 11.50 -8.71
C ASP A 111 -43.28 12.33 -9.14
N LEU A 112 -42.36 11.76 -9.93
CA LEU A 112 -41.21 12.47 -10.51
C LEU A 112 -41.54 12.99 -11.92
N GLU A 113 -42.20 12.16 -12.73
CA GLU A 113 -42.76 12.55 -14.04
C GLU A 113 -43.75 13.71 -13.89
N SER A 114 -44.72 13.61 -12.97
CA SER A 114 -45.71 14.67 -12.71
C SER A 114 -45.14 15.96 -12.10
N ARG A 115 -43.82 16.00 -11.84
CA ARG A 115 -43.09 17.17 -11.33
C ARG A 115 -42.06 17.70 -12.33
N GLY A 116 -42.01 17.16 -13.55
CA GLY A 116 -41.11 17.61 -14.61
C GLY A 116 -39.62 17.32 -14.32
N LEU A 117 -39.33 16.31 -13.49
CA LEU A 117 -37.97 15.91 -13.14
C LEU A 117 -37.42 14.78 -14.03
N VAL A 118 -38.24 14.28 -14.95
CA VAL A 118 -37.86 13.31 -15.99
C VAL A 118 -38.49 13.77 -17.31
N ASP A 119 -37.77 14.56 -18.09
CA ASP A 119 -38.01 14.71 -19.53
C ASP A 119 -36.71 15.11 -20.27
N ASP A 120 -36.60 14.74 -21.54
CA ASP A 120 -35.35 14.67 -22.33
C ASP A 120 -35.25 15.79 -23.38
N GLU A 121 -34.72 16.97 -23.00
CA GLU A 121 -34.33 18.00 -23.98
C GLU A 121 -32.92 18.57 -23.81
N ARG A 122 -32.25 18.68 -24.96
CA ARG A 122 -30.84 19.09 -25.12
C ARG A 122 -30.78 20.60 -25.29
N GLY A 123 -30.21 21.33 -24.32
CA GLY A 123 -29.86 22.75 -24.55
C GLY A 123 -29.96 23.69 -23.36
N ARG A 124 -29.30 23.40 -22.24
CA ARG A 124 -29.09 24.39 -21.16
C ARG A 124 -27.65 24.90 -21.17
N THR A 125 -27.49 26.22 -21.29
CA THR A 125 -26.20 26.91 -21.14
C THR A 125 -25.74 26.89 -19.69
N PRO A 126 -24.42 26.79 -19.40
CA PRO A 126 -23.89 26.89 -18.04
C PRO A 126 -24.32 28.19 -17.32
N GLY A 127 -24.48 28.13 -16.00
CA GLY A 127 -24.72 29.30 -15.14
C GLY A 127 -26.18 29.67 -14.86
N LYS A 128 -27.15 28.77 -15.12
CA LYS A 128 -28.56 28.92 -14.68
C LYS A 128 -29.21 27.58 -14.30
N ASP A 129 -28.62 26.86 -13.35
CA ASP A 129 -29.30 25.74 -12.69
C ASP A 129 -29.76 26.17 -11.28
N PRO A 130 -31.07 26.34 -11.04
CA PRO A 130 -31.59 26.67 -9.72
C PRO A 130 -31.23 25.65 -8.63
N PHE A 131 -31.00 24.39 -8.99
CA PHE A 131 -30.59 23.35 -8.04
C PHE A 131 -29.14 23.55 -7.59
N TYR A 132 -28.24 23.88 -8.52
CA TYR A 132 -26.85 24.23 -8.19
C TYR A 132 -26.79 25.49 -7.32
N ASP A 133 -27.51 26.53 -7.69
CA ASP A 133 -27.59 27.78 -6.91
C ASP A 133 -28.17 27.58 -5.50
N ASP A 134 -29.12 26.66 -5.31
CA ASP A 134 -29.71 26.37 -4.00
C ASP A 134 -28.82 25.46 -3.14
N VAL A 135 -28.14 24.47 -3.73
CA VAL A 135 -27.10 23.69 -3.04
C VAL A 135 -25.98 24.61 -2.54
N MET A 136 -25.48 25.51 -3.39
CA MET A 136 -24.41 26.44 -3.02
C MET A 136 -24.85 27.49 -1.98
N LYS A 137 -26.13 27.86 -1.91
CA LYS A 137 -26.68 28.71 -0.83
C LYS A 137 -26.83 27.99 0.51
N ASN A 138 -27.11 26.69 0.48
CA ASN A 138 -27.32 25.88 1.69
C ASN A 138 -26.03 25.29 2.27
N MET A 139 -24.92 25.34 1.52
CA MET A 139 -23.58 25.12 2.07
C MET A 139 -23.18 26.28 2.99
N ASN A 140 -23.57 26.19 4.27
CA ASN A 140 -23.03 27.03 5.34
C ASN A 140 -21.52 26.74 5.54
N THR A 141 -20.68 27.31 4.70
CA THR A 141 -19.30 27.62 5.09
C THR A 141 -19.36 28.46 6.36
N VAL A 142 -18.64 28.08 7.40
CA VAL A 142 -18.37 29.00 8.51
C VAL A 142 -17.64 30.19 7.90
N ALA A 143 -18.28 31.36 7.91
CA ALA A 143 -17.69 32.59 7.42
C ALA A 143 -16.58 33.02 8.39
N PHE A 144 -15.38 32.48 8.18
CA PHE A 144 -14.17 33.04 8.75
C PHE A 144 -14.02 34.46 8.21
N GLU A 145 -13.87 35.45 9.10
CA GLU A 145 -13.55 36.81 8.71
C GLU A 145 -12.28 36.79 7.84
N GLU A 146 -12.29 37.49 6.70
CA GLU A 146 -11.11 37.57 5.84
C GLU A 146 -9.96 38.18 6.64
N LEU A 147 -8.93 37.39 6.92
CA LEU A 147 -7.76 37.85 7.66
C LEU A 147 -7.15 39.04 6.95
N SER A 148 -7.13 40.19 7.62
CA SER A 148 -6.63 41.44 7.06
C SER A 148 -5.19 41.29 6.59
N LYS A 149 -4.73 42.16 5.67
CA LYS A 149 -3.34 42.11 5.21
C LYS A 149 -2.36 42.30 6.36
N GLU A 150 -2.73 43.08 7.38
CA GLU A 150 -1.99 43.23 8.64
C GLU A 150 -2.00 41.93 9.46
N GLN A 151 -3.14 41.23 9.59
CA GLN A 151 -3.21 39.95 10.30
C GLN A 151 -2.41 38.85 9.60
N ILE A 152 -2.47 38.75 8.27
CA ILE A 152 -1.67 37.81 7.47
C ILE A 152 -0.18 38.15 7.60
N MET A 153 0.20 39.43 7.55
CA MET A 153 1.58 39.88 7.75
C MET A 153 2.05 39.64 9.19
N ALA A 154 1.20 39.83 10.20
CA ALA A 154 1.51 39.55 11.60
C ALA A 154 1.67 38.05 11.87
N ALA A 155 0.85 37.19 11.27
CA ALA A 155 0.98 35.74 11.34
C ALA A 155 2.27 35.25 10.64
N ARG A 156 2.60 35.82 9.47
CA ARG A 156 3.88 35.55 8.78
C ARG A 156 5.08 36.05 9.59
N LYS A 157 4.97 37.22 10.23
CA LYS A 157 6.02 37.77 11.09
C LYS A 157 6.20 36.97 12.39
N ARG A 158 5.11 36.46 12.99
CA ARG A 158 5.18 35.47 14.07
C ARG A 158 5.91 34.21 13.62
N ARG A 159 5.50 33.59 12.50
CA ARG A 159 6.19 32.42 11.94
C ARG A 159 7.65 32.66 11.54
N SER A 160 8.06 33.89 11.27
CA SER A 160 9.49 34.24 11.13
C SER A 160 10.17 34.25 12.50
N LEU A 161 9.62 35.02 13.46
CA LEU A 161 10.18 35.13 14.82
C LEU A 161 10.20 33.79 15.58
N GLU A 162 9.25 32.88 15.30
CA GLU A 162 9.19 31.50 15.80
C GLU A 162 10.21 30.56 15.12
N ARG A 163 10.83 31.01 14.02
CA ARG A 163 11.86 30.31 13.25
C ARG A 163 13.26 30.88 13.46
N ASP A 164 13.32 32.18 13.77
CA ASP A 164 14.52 32.95 14.16
C ASP A 164 14.80 32.85 15.68
N ALA A 165 13.80 32.46 16.47
CA ALA A 165 13.99 32.02 17.85
C ALA A 165 14.57 30.60 17.87
N ASP A 166 15.89 30.51 18.09
CA ASP A 166 16.55 29.27 18.50
C ASP A 166 15.92 28.76 19.81
N LEU A 167 14.90 27.91 19.68
CA LEU A 167 14.37 27.08 20.76
C LEU A 167 15.44 26.05 21.11
N ASP A 168 16.34 26.44 22.00
CA ASP A 168 17.42 25.61 22.50
C ASP A 168 16.86 24.41 23.29
N LEU A 169 16.59 23.33 22.56
CA LEU A 169 16.05 22.07 23.09
C LEU A 169 16.97 21.44 24.14
N SER A 170 18.22 21.89 24.31
CA SER A 170 19.07 21.44 25.42
C SER A 170 18.56 21.90 26.79
N LYS A 171 17.74 22.98 26.82
CA LYS A 171 17.15 23.63 28.00
C LYS A 171 15.67 23.27 28.26
N VAL A 172 15.05 22.45 27.41
CA VAL A 172 13.68 21.99 27.64
C VAL A 172 13.72 20.80 28.59
N GLU A 173 13.69 21.07 29.89
CA GLU A 173 13.57 20.04 30.91
C GLU A 173 12.17 19.40 30.84
N LEU A 174 12.14 18.13 30.45
CA LEU A 174 10.93 17.31 30.56
C LEU A 174 10.66 17.05 32.05
N PRO A 175 9.39 17.13 32.53
CA PRO A 175 9.05 16.77 33.89
C PRO A 175 9.53 15.36 34.28
N ASP A 176 9.94 15.15 35.54
CA ASP A 176 10.50 13.88 36.04
C ASP A 176 9.59 12.64 35.82
N ASN A 177 8.29 12.84 35.59
CA ASN A 177 7.32 11.80 35.31
C ASN A 177 7.04 11.58 33.80
N HIS A 178 7.75 12.29 32.91
CA HIS A 178 7.61 12.14 31.47
C HIS A 178 8.38 10.91 30.95
N PRO A 179 7.81 10.06 30.07
CA PRO A 179 8.41 8.77 29.68
C PRO A 179 9.74 8.86 28.91
N TRP A 180 10.22 10.07 28.60
CA TRP A 180 11.49 10.33 27.90
C TRP A 180 12.42 11.30 28.66
N ALA A 181 12.20 11.53 29.96
CA ALA A 181 13.07 12.36 30.79
C ALA A 181 14.42 11.66 31.06
N VAL A 182 15.43 11.94 30.22
CA VAL A 182 16.78 11.36 30.34
C VAL A 182 17.61 12.10 31.38
N LYS A 183 18.06 11.41 32.42
CA LYS A 183 19.02 11.93 33.41
C LYS A 183 20.42 12.06 32.78
N LYS A 184 20.72 13.25 32.26
CA LYS A 184 22.01 13.60 31.65
C LYS A 184 23.17 13.48 32.65
N GLN A 185 24.05 12.51 32.44
CA GLN A 185 25.49 12.74 32.54
C GLN A 185 26.01 12.81 31.09
N VAL A 186 26.74 13.87 30.75
CA VAL A 186 27.30 14.10 29.41
C VAL A 186 28.82 14.13 29.53
N ASP A 187 29.52 13.48 28.59
CA ASP A 187 30.98 13.50 28.53
C ASP A 187 31.46 14.86 27.96
N PRO A 188 32.38 15.58 28.63
CA PRO A 188 32.93 16.84 28.13
C PRO A 188 33.52 16.76 26.71
N GLN A 189 34.00 15.60 26.26
CA GLN A 189 34.55 15.43 24.91
C GLN A 189 33.46 15.52 23.82
N GLU A 190 32.23 15.13 24.14
CA GLU A 190 31.12 15.14 23.17
C GLU A 190 30.62 16.57 22.91
N GLU A 191 30.71 17.46 23.92
CA GLU A 191 30.32 18.87 23.80
C GLU A 191 31.25 19.67 22.86
N GLU A 192 32.57 19.38 22.88
CA GLU A 192 33.53 19.97 21.93
C GLU A 192 33.26 19.51 20.48
N LEU A 193 32.95 18.22 20.28
CA LEU A 193 32.61 17.67 18.96
C LEU A 193 31.32 18.29 18.38
N GLN A 194 30.34 18.61 19.22
CA GLN A 194 29.14 19.35 18.79
C GLN A 194 29.46 20.79 18.41
N LYS A 195 30.28 21.51 19.20
CA LYS A 195 30.72 22.88 18.89
C LYS A 195 31.52 22.94 17.56
N ALA A 196 32.40 21.97 17.32
CA ALA A 196 33.13 21.86 16.06
C ALA A 196 32.19 21.69 14.85
N ARG A 197 31.16 20.83 14.98
CA ARG A 197 30.15 20.60 13.91
C ARG A 197 29.30 21.84 13.62
N LEU A 198 28.97 22.67 14.62
CA LEU A 198 28.21 23.91 14.40
C LEU A 198 28.99 24.94 13.56
N ASN A 199 30.30 25.08 13.79
CA ASN A 199 31.10 26.10 13.10
C ASN A 199 31.22 25.85 11.59
N ILE A 200 31.25 24.60 11.15
CA ILE A 200 31.23 24.23 9.71
C ILE A 200 29.95 24.73 9.02
N ARG A 201 28.84 24.88 9.76
CA ARG A 201 27.54 25.30 9.24
C ARG A 201 27.41 26.82 9.02
N ARG A 202 28.40 27.64 9.46
CA ARG A 202 28.37 29.11 9.42
C ARG A 202 29.27 29.73 8.33
N GLY A 203 29.11 29.24 7.10
CA GLY A 203 29.34 30.00 5.86
C GLY A 203 30.73 30.60 5.62
N ALA A 204 31.69 29.77 5.19
CA ALA A 204 32.86 30.22 4.44
C ALA A 204 32.70 29.86 2.95
N PRO A 205 33.12 30.70 1.99
CA PRO A 205 32.90 30.46 0.57
C PRO A 205 33.85 29.39 0.01
N LEU A 206 33.29 28.38 -0.66
CA LEU A 206 34.05 27.43 -1.48
C LEU A 206 34.46 28.11 -2.79
N GLN A 207 35.75 28.05 -3.12
CA GLN A 207 36.28 28.56 -4.39
C GLN A 207 36.08 27.56 -5.54
N ASP A 208 36.02 28.09 -6.76
CA ASP A 208 35.92 27.35 -8.01
C ASP A 208 37.13 26.41 -8.21
N LEU A 209 36.85 25.14 -8.50
CA LEU A 209 37.83 24.13 -8.92
C LEU A 209 37.32 23.38 -10.16
N SER A 210 36.94 24.13 -11.20
CA SER A 210 36.69 23.69 -12.58
C SER A 210 37.96 23.17 -13.29
N GLY A 211 38.68 22.26 -12.64
CA GLY A 211 39.95 21.67 -13.07
C GLY A 211 39.83 20.67 -14.22
N ASN A 212 39.53 21.15 -15.42
CA ASN A 212 39.42 20.36 -16.64
C ASN A 212 40.71 19.54 -16.93
N ARG A 213 40.64 18.21 -16.76
CA ARG A 213 41.63 17.24 -17.24
C ARG A 213 40.95 15.96 -17.73
N GLY A 214 40.71 15.89 -19.04
CA GLY A 214 40.30 14.66 -19.70
C GLY A 214 41.45 13.65 -19.81
N PHE A 215 41.11 12.35 -19.82
CA PHE A 215 41.99 11.24 -20.15
C PHE A 215 41.26 10.29 -21.15
N PRO A 216 41.99 9.50 -21.96
CA PRO A 216 41.51 9.12 -23.30
C PRO A 216 40.70 7.82 -23.36
N ASP A 217 40.00 7.64 -24.48
CA ASP A 217 39.58 6.33 -24.97
C ASP A 217 40.79 5.41 -25.19
N ASP A 218 40.70 4.15 -24.74
CA ASP A 218 41.15 3.05 -25.61
C ASP A 218 40.39 1.73 -25.37
N LYS A 219 40.56 0.81 -26.32
CA LYS A 219 39.67 -0.33 -26.58
C LYS A 219 40.09 -1.55 -25.77
N PHE A 220 39.10 -2.24 -25.19
CA PHE A 220 39.21 -3.69 -24.96
C PHE A 220 38.02 -4.43 -25.59
N LYS A 221 38.33 -5.28 -26.59
CA LYS A 221 37.44 -6.32 -27.10
C LYS A 221 37.85 -7.64 -26.47
N HIS A 222 36.95 -8.37 -25.83
CA HIS A 222 37.09 -9.82 -25.68
C HIS A 222 35.72 -10.52 -25.73
N SER A 223 35.74 -11.83 -25.94
CA SER A 223 34.63 -12.58 -26.53
C SER A 223 34.25 -13.82 -25.72
N ALA A 224 32.99 -13.87 -25.27
CA ALA A 224 32.24 -15.04 -24.85
C ALA A 224 30.74 -14.74 -25.05
N GLY A 225 29.81 -15.69 -25.16
CA GLY A 225 29.89 -17.15 -25.30
C GLY A 225 28.48 -17.64 -25.66
N ARG A 226 28.31 -18.54 -26.63
CA ARG A 226 27.03 -18.72 -27.34
C ARG A 226 26.14 -19.83 -26.76
N ALA A 227 25.45 -19.55 -25.66
CA ALA A 227 24.37 -20.39 -25.10
C ALA A 227 23.27 -19.51 -24.44
N GLY A 228 22.07 -20.05 -24.23
CA GLY A 228 21.05 -19.41 -23.36
C GLY A 228 20.10 -18.38 -23.99
N ARG A 229 19.80 -18.45 -25.30
CA ARG A 229 18.69 -17.64 -25.88
C ARG A 229 17.35 -18.35 -25.69
N HIS A 230 16.58 -17.98 -24.66
CA HIS A 230 15.09 -17.93 -24.59
C HIS A 230 14.60 -17.71 -23.14
N SER A 231 14.89 -16.52 -22.57
CA SER A 231 14.26 -16.01 -21.32
C SER A 231 14.66 -14.55 -21.04
N LEU A 232 15.92 -14.20 -21.29
CA LEU A 232 16.47 -12.86 -21.06
C LEU A 232 16.04 -11.83 -22.12
N GLN A 233 14.81 -11.29 -22.01
CA GLN A 233 14.35 -10.19 -22.88
C GLN A 233 13.32 -9.24 -22.23
N VAL A 234 13.61 -8.75 -21.01
CA VAL A 234 12.86 -7.64 -20.36
C VAL A 234 13.77 -6.42 -20.09
N ALA A 235 15.05 -6.62 -19.78
CA ALA A 235 16.04 -5.56 -19.59
C ALA A 235 16.55 -4.93 -20.92
N ALA A 236 15.63 -4.51 -21.79
CA ALA A 236 15.95 -3.70 -22.96
C ALA A 236 16.13 -2.25 -22.52
N ALA A 237 17.37 -1.87 -22.16
CA ALA A 237 17.68 -0.49 -21.75
C ALA A 237 17.18 0.51 -22.81
N ALA A 238 16.37 1.48 -22.37
CA ALA A 238 15.93 2.59 -23.21
C ALA A 238 17.16 3.29 -23.82
N LYS A 239 17.12 3.49 -25.14
CA LYS A 239 18.18 4.15 -25.91
C LYS A 239 17.56 5.09 -26.92
N GLY A 240 17.58 6.37 -26.61
CA GLY A 240 17.08 7.45 -27.46
C GLY A 240 15.82 8.14 -26.94
N GLY A 241 15.28 7.69 -25.80
CA GLY A 241 14.09 8.28 -25.22
C GLY A 241 14.39 9.65 -24.62
N LYS A 242 13.52 10.65 -24.84
CA LYS A 242 13.67 11.95 -24.19
C LYS A 242 13.57 11.81 -22.67
N GLN A 243 14.58 12.34 -21.97
CA GLN A 243 14.60 12.47 -20.51
C GLN A 243 13.42 13.31 -20.02
N LYS A 244 12.56 12.73 -19.20
CA LYS A 244 11.37 13.35 -18.61
C LYS A 244 11.17 12.93 -17.15
N PHE A 245 10.36 13.68 -16.42
CA PHE A 245 9.94 13.33 -15.07
C PHE A 245 8.95 12.16 -15.07
N MET A 246 8.86 11.39 -13.99
CA MET A 246 7.88 10.30 -13.87
C MET A 246 6.43 10.80 -13.98
N TRP A 247 6.09 11.98 -13.45
CA TRP A 247 4.74 12.56 -13.64
C TRP A 247 4.44 12.89 -15.11
N GLU A 248 5.43 13.35 -15.89
CA GLU A 248 5.30 13.58 -17.33
C GLU A 248 5.10 12.26 -18.09
N ALA A 249 5.79 11.19 -17.67
CA ALA A 249 5.67 9.86 -18.27
C ALA A 249 4.30 9.19 -17.99
N LEU A 250 3.75 9.37 -16.79
CA LEU A 250 2.41 8.91 -16.42
C LEU A 250 1.31 9.72 -17.14
N ARG A 251 1.50 11.05 -17.27
CA ARG A 251 0.65 11.91 -18.10
C ARG A 251 0.65 11.47 -19.55
N GLU A 252 1.82 11.19 -20.13
CA GLU A 252 1.98 10.74 -21.51
C GLU A 252 1.35 9.37 -21.76
N ALA A 253 1.47 8.41 -20.83
CA ALA A 253 0.72 7.15 -20.90
C ALA A 253 -0.80 7.37 -20.88
N THR A 254 -1.28 8.24 -20.00
CA THR A 254 -2.73 8.57 -19.89
C THR A 254 -3.23 9.22 -21.19
N ASP A 255 -2.48 10.18 -21.72
CA ASP A 255 -2.81 10.88 -22.97
C ASP A 255 -2.84 9.93 -24.18
N GLU A 256 -1.85 9.03 -24.31
CA GLU A 256 -1.80 8.03 -25.38
C GLU A 256 -2.96 7.04 -25.34
N GLU A 257 -3.33 6.51 -24.16
CA GLU A 257 -4.45 5.56 -24.08
C GLU A 257 -5.81 6.24 -24.23
N MET A 258 -5.96 7.50 -23.81
CA MET A 258 -7.18 8.29 -24.02
C MET A 258 -7.40 8.71 -25.48
N GLU A 259 -6.33 8.92 -26.24
CA GLU A 259 -6.39 9.15 -27.69
C GLU A 259 -6.67 7.85 -28.45
N ARG A 260 -6.07 6.74 -28.00
CA ARG A 260 -6.24 5.41 -28.58
C ARG A 260 -7.64 4.82 -28.37
N ASP A 261 -8.23 5.05 -27.19
CA ASP A 261 -9.49 4.43 -26.78
C ASP A 261 -10.47 5.47 -26.21
N PRO A 262 -11.62 5.74 -26.88
CA PRO A 262 -12.58 6.74 -26.44
C PRO A 262 -13.32 6.35 -25.15
N THR A 263 -13.21 5.09 -24.70
CA THR A 263 -13.85 4.60 -23.46
C THR A 263 -13.01 4.86 -22.21
N VAL A 264 -11.72 5.22 -22.36
CA VAL A 264 -10.82 5.53 -21.24
C VAL A 264 -11.06 6.95 -20.74
N LEU A 265 -11.31 7.11 -19.45
CA LEU A 265 -11.54 8.41 -18.80
C LEU A 265 -10.85 8.46 -17.44
N VAL A 266 -10.50 9.66 -16.95
CA VAL A 266 -10.00 9.85 -15.58
C VAL A 266 -11.11 10.46 -14.72
N MET A 267 -11.21 10.02 -13.47
CA MET A 267 -12.06 10.63 -12.45
C MET A 267 -11.36 10.65 -11.08
N GLY A 268 -11.59 11.70 -10.30
CA GLY A 268 -11.02 11.86 -8.97
C GLY A 268 -11.02 13.32 -8.51
N GLU A 269 -10.41 13.58 -7.36
CA GLU A 269 -10.26 14.93 -6.81
C GLU A 269 -9.16 15.70 -7.57
N ASP A 270 -9.45 16.95 -7.98
CA ASP A 270 -8.55 17.86 -8.69
C ASP A 270 -7.97 17.34 -10.04
N VAL A 271 -8.44 16.21 -10.58
CA VAL A 271 -7.89 15.59 -11.82
C VAL A 271 -8.20 16.37 -13.10
N GLY A 272 -9.24 17.20 -13.10
CA GLY A 272 -9.72 17.96 -14.24
C GLY A 272 -9.01 19.30 -14.35
N HIS A 273 -9.67 20.38 -13.93
CA HIS A 273 -9.20 21.75 -14.18
C HIS A 273 -7.87 22.10 -13.50
N TYR A 274 -7.58 21.48 -12.35
CA TYR A 274 -6.31 21.68 -11.62
C TYR A 274 -5.16 20.83 -12.19
N GLY A 275 -5.47 19.68 -12.83
CA GLY A 275 -4.49 18.81 -13.48
C GLY A 275 -3.82 17.78 -12.57
N GLY A 276 -4.47 17.43 -11.45
CA GLY A 276 -4.03 16.47 -10.44
C GLY A 276 -3.00 17.08 -9.49
N SER A 277 -3.06 16.71 -8.21
CA SER A 277 -2.21 17.29 -7.15
C SER A 277 -0.69 17.12 -7.40
N TYR A 278 -0.32 16.16 -8.25
CA TYR A 278 1.06 15.89 -8.69
C TYR A 278 1.26 16.05 -10.21
N LYS A 279 0.38 16.79 -10.89
CA LYS A 279 0.44 17.13 -12.33
C LYS A 279 0.28 15.96 -13.31
N VAL A 280 -0.12 14.78 -12.86
CA VAL A 280 -0.22 13.58 -13.72
C VAL A 280 -1.31 13.72 -14.78
N THR A 281 -2.36 14.53 -14.55
CA THR A 281 -3.39 14.83 -15.56
C THR A 281 -3.27 16.22 -16.17
N TYR A 282 -2.13 16.90 -15.97
CA TYR A 282 -1.96 18.32 -16.31
C TYR A 282 -2.33 18.65 -17.76
N ASP A 283 -3.21 19.64 -17.93
CA ASP A 283 -3.77 20.10 -19.21
C ASP A 283 -4.54 19.04 -20.03
N LEU A 284 -4.77 17.82 -19.54
CA LEU A 284 -5.57 16.81 -20.27
C LEU A 284 -7.04 17.24 -20.42
N TYR A 285 -7.62 17.96 -19.44
CA TYR A 285 -8.98 18.49 -19.53
C TYR A 285 -9.17 19.40 -20.75
N LYS A 286 -8.13 20.15 -21.16
CA LYS A 286 -8.16 21.02 -22.34
C LYS A 286 -8.23 20.25 -23.66
N LYS A 287 -7.81 18.97 -23.67
CA LYS A 287 -7.81 18.10 -24.86
C LYS A 287 -9.09 17.26 -24.96
N TYR A 288 -9.60 16.74 -23.85
CA TYR A 288 -10.72 15.78 -23.85
C TYR A 288 -12.02 16.26 -23.19
N GLY A 289 -11.99 17.38 -22.45
CA GLY A 289 -13.15 17.94 -21.76
C GLY A 289 -13.56 17.20 -20.47
N ASP A 290 -14.44 17.86 -19.72
CA ASP A 290 -14.82 17.52 -18.34
C ASP A 290 -15.44 16.11 -18.20
N MET A 291 -16.09 15.60 -19.26
CA MET A 291 -16.65 14.24 -19.29
C MET A 291 -15.60 13.13 -19.46
N ARG A 292 -14.34 13.48 -19.75
CA ARG A 292 -13.21 12.54 -19.88
C ARG A 292 -12.13 12.77 -18.82
N LEU A 293 -12.05 13.96 -18.21
CA LEU A 293 -11.26 14.28 -17.02
C LEU A 293 -12.20 14.88 -15.97
N LEU A 294 -12.88 14.01 -15.22
CA LEU A 294 -13.98 14.39 -14.35
C LEU A 294 -13.49 14.71 -12.93
N ASP A 295 -13.48 16.00 -12.58
CA ASP A 295 -13.34 16.44 -11.18
C ASP A 295 -14.54 15.93 -10.35
N THR A 296 -14.26 15.27 -9.23
CA THR A 296 -15.29 14.68 -8.34
C THR A 296 -15.35 15.39 -6.98
N PRO A 297 -16.52 15.40 -6.30
CA PRO A 297 -16.59 15.77 -4.89
C PRO A 297 -15.68 14.88 -4.03
N ILE A 298 -15.21 15.42 -2.90
CA ILE A 298 -14.38 14.72 -1.91
C ILE A 298 -15.22 13.62 -1.25
N CYS A 299 -15.23 12.44 -1.86
CA CYS A 299 -16.05 11.28 -1.49
C CYS A 299 -15.57 10.03 -2.25
N GLU A 300 -14.48 9.45 -1.80
CA GLU A 300 -13.76 8.33 -2.42
C GLU A 300 -14.66 7.10 -2.59
N ASN A 301 -15.48 6.78 -1.58
CA ASN A 301 -16.47 5.71 -1.68
C ASN A 301 -17.55 5.97 -2.74
N GLY A 302 -17.85 7.24 -3.02
CA GLY A 302 -18.79 7.67 -4.04
C GLY A 302 -18.20 7.54 -5.45
N PHE A 303 -17.07 8.21 -5.72
CA PHE A 303 -16.46 8.16 -7.05
C PHE A 303 -15.86 6.80 -7.39
N MET A 304 -15.35 6.03 -6.43
CA MET A 304 -14.93 4.64 -6.68
C MET A 304 -16.12 3.77 -7.11
N GLY A 305 -17.29 3.94 -6.49
CA GLY A 305 -18.53 3.27 -6.91
C GLY A 305 -18.98 3.68 -8.31
N MET A 306 -18.83 4.97 -8.65
CA MET A 306 -19.10 5.50 -10.00
C MET A 306 -18.15 4.89 -11.04
N GLY A 307 -16.85 4.79 -10.73
CA GLY A 307 -15.84 4.17 -11.60
C GLY A 307 -16.12 2.68 -11.83
N ILE A 308 -16.43 1.90 -10.80
CA ILE A 308 -16.79 0.49 -10.96
C ILE A 308 -18.08 0.37 -11.81
N GLY A 309 -19.09 1.20 -11.57
CA GLY A 309 -20.32 1.23 -12.38
C GLY A 309 -20.06 1.55 -13.84
N ALA A 310 -19.18 2.52 -14.13
CA ALA A 310 -18.74 2.85 -15.49
C ALA A 310 -17.97 1.69 -16.15
N ALA A 311 -17.08 1.01 -15.40
CA ALA A 311 -16.35 -0.16 -15.89
C ALA A 311 -17.30 -1.32 -16.26
N MET A 312 -18.32 -1.58 -15.43
CA MET A 312 -19.37 -2.57 -15.71
C MET A 312 -20.18 -2.28 -16.97
N THR A 313 -20.37 -1.00 -17.33
CA THR A 313 -21.12 -0.57 -18.53
C THR A 313 -20.25 -0.42 -19.79
N GLY A 314 -18.97 -0.79 -19.72
CA GLY A 314 -18.07 -0.85 -20.87
C GLY A 314 -17.15 0.37 -21.05
N LEU A 315 -17.07 1.26 -20.07
CA LEU A 315 -16.02 2.28 -20.00
C LEU A 315 -14.74 1.71 -19.37
N ARG A 316 -13.63 2.44 -19.43
CA ARG A 316 -12.32 2.01 -18.91
C ARG A 316 -11.72 3.06 -17.96
N PRO A 317 -12.33 3.28 -16.78
CA PRO A 317 -11.96 4.40 -15.93
C PRO A 317 -10.63 4.23 -15.20
N ILE A 318 -9.92 5.35 -15.13
CA ILE A 318 -8.74 5.59 -14.31
C ILE A 318 -9.21 6.41 -13.11
N VAL A 319 -9.28 5.80 -11.94
CA VAL A 319 -9.71 6.45 -10.71
C VAL A 319 -8.46 6.91 -9.95
N GLU A 320 -8.26 8.21 -9.79
CA GLU A 320 -7.16 8.79 -9.02
C GLU A 320 -7.61 9.13 -7.59
N GLY A 321 -6.92 8.57 -6.59
CA GLY A 321 -6.97 9.05 -5.22
C GLY A 321 -5.84 10.04 -4.95
N MET A 322 -6.16 11.23 -4.42
CA MET A 322 -5.17 12.29 -4.10
C MET A 322 -3.99 11.78 -3.25
N ASN A 323 -4.29 10.88 -2.31
CA ASN A 323 -3.34 10.01 -1.64
C ASN A 323 -3.96 8.61 -1.52
N MET A 324 -3.20 7.55 -1.75
CA MET A 324 -3.68 6.18 -1.61
C MET A 324 -4.28 5.91 -0.22
N GLY A 325 -3.76 6.55 0.83
CA GLY A 325 -4.28 6.49 2.21
C GLY A 325 -5.78 6.76 2.32
N PHE A 326 -6.31 7.68 1.52
CA PHE A 326 -7.72 8.08 1.56
C PHE A 326 -8.65 7.02 0.93
N LEU A 327 -8.14 6.17 0.04
CA LEU A 327 -8.89 5.06 -0.56
C LEU A 327 -9.29 3.97 0.45
N LEU A 328 -8.84 4.04 1.70
CA LEU A 328 -9.43 3.26 2.81
C LEU A 328 -10.92 3.58 3.01
N LEU A 329 -11.37 4.81 2.74
CA LEU A 329 -12.79 5.17 2.75
C LEU A 329 -13.57 4.44 1.64
N ALA A 330 -12.90 4.14 0.52
CA ALA A 330 -13.44 3.37 -0.60
C ALA A 330 -13.21 1.85 -0.50
N TYR A 331 -12.60 1.33 0.58
CA TYR A 331 -12.10 -0.05 0.64
C TYR A 331 -13.18 -1.12 0.35
N ASN A 332 -14.43 -0.90 0.77
CA ASN A 332 -15.54 -1.82 0.45
C ASN A 332 -15.82 -1.90 -1.06
N GLN A 333 -15.76 -0.77 -1.78
CA GLN A 333 -15.93 -0.74 -3.24
C GLN A 333 -14.81 -1.55 -3.91
N ILE A 334 -13.56 -1.27 -3.55
CA ILE A 334 -12.36 -1.92 -4.09
C ILE A 334 -12.39 -3.43 -3.82
N SER A 335 -12.70 -3.84 -2.58
CA SER A 335 -12.76 -5.25 -2.18
C SER A 335 -13.89 -6.01 -2.86
N ASN A 336 -15.13 -5.56 -2.66
CA ASN A 336 -16.30 -6.40 -2.91
C ASN A 336 -16.91 -6.16 -4.29
N ASN A 337 -16.77 -4.95 -4.84
CA ASN A 337 -17.39 -4.55 -6.11
C ASN A 337 -16.39 -4.50 -7.27
N ALA A 338 -15.13 -4.13 -7.05
CA ALA A 338 -14.09 -4.26 -8.08
C ALA A 338 -13.53 -5.69 -8.10
N GLY A 339 -12.88 -6.13 -7.02
CA GLY A 339 -12.18 -7.43 -6.99
C GLY A 339 -13.08 -8.65 -7.20
N MET A 340 -14.20 -8.76 -6.48
CA MET A 340 -15.00 -9.98 -6.47
C MET A 340 -16.08 -10.07 -7.57
N LEU A 341 -16.48 -8.97 -8.20
CA LEU A 341 -17.69 -8.94 -9.06
C LEU A 341 -17.60 -9.81 -10.32
N HIS A 342 -16.42 -9.93 -10.94
CA HIS A 342 -16.24 -10.83 -12.07
C HIS A 342 -16.53 -12.29 -11.68
N TYR A 343 -16.12 -12.70 -10.48
CA TYR A 343 -16.37 -14.04 -9.94
C TYR A 343 -17.83 -14.22 -9.50
N THR A 344 -18.38 -13.30 -8.70
CA THR A 344 -19.74 -13.44 -8.15
C THR A 344 -20.84 -13.30 -9.20
N SER A 345 -20.56 -12.62 -10.32
CA SER A 345 -21.45 -12.57 -11.49
C SER A 345 -21.31 -13.78 -12.43
N GLY A 346 -20.43 -14.75 -12.15
CA GLY A 346 -20.18 -15.88 -13.05
C GLY A 346 -19.59 -15.45 -14.40
N GLY A 347 -18.75 -14.41 -14.39
CA GLY A 347 -18.12 -13.85 -15.58
C GLY A 347 -19.01 -12.95 -16.44
N GLN A 348 -20.24 -12.64 -16.01
CA GLN A 348 -21.16 -11.79 -16.78
C GLN A 348 -20.72 -10.31 -16.82
N TYR A 349 -20.06 -9.81 -15.77
CA TYR A 349 -19.44 -8.48 -15.76
C TYR A 349 -17.92 -8.59 -15.74
N LYS A 350 -17.25 -7.69 -16.48
CA LYS A 350 -15.82 -7.36 -16.28
C LYS A 350 -15.72 -6.06 -15.47
N VAL A 351 -14.54 -5.78 -14.91
CA VAL A 351 -14.26 -4.49 -14.25
C VAL A 351 -12.93 -3.94 -14.78
N PRO A 352 -12.86 -3.51 -16.05
CA PRO A 352 -11.67 -2.92 -16.65
C PRO A 352 -11.41 -1.53 -16.07
N MET A 353 -10.59 -1.43 -15.02
CA MET A 353 -10.28 -0.14 -14.38
C MET A 353 -8.88 -0.09 -13.78
N VAL A 354 -8.34 1.12 -13.68
CA VAL A 354 -7.09 1.39 -12.96
C VAL A 354 -7.40 2.27 -11.75
N ILE A 355 -7.09 1.78 -10.55
CA ILE A 355 -7.11 2.54 -9.31
C ILE A 355 -5.68 2.99 -9.06
N ARG A 356 -5.40 4.28 -9.19
CA ARG A 356 -4.04 4.84 -9.03
C ARG A 356 -4.00 6.00 -8.05
N GLY A 357 -2.79 6.34 -7.64
CA GLY A 357 -2.52 7.47 -6.75
C GLY A 357 -1.16 7.32 -6.07
N PRO A 358 -0.66 8.38 -5.45
CA PRO A 358 0.59 8.32 -4.71
C PRO A 358 0.39 7.76 -3.30
N GLY A 359 1.29 6.86 -2.90
CA GLY A 359 1.48 6.44 -1.52
C GLY A 359 2.93 6.58 -1.06
N GLY A 360 3.24 5.91 0.05
CA GLY A 360 4.58 5.93 0.65
C GLY A 360 4.86 7.19 1.46
N VAL A 361 6.04 7.24 2.08
CA VAL A 361 6.45 8.38 2.89
C VAL A 361 6.98 9.52 2.01
N GLY A 362 6.41 10.71 2.19
CA GLY A 362 6.81 11.93 1.48
C GLY A 362 7.99 12.64 2.12
N ARG A 363 7.78 13.91 2.48
CA ARG A 363 8.70 14.72 3.30
C ARG A 363 7.88 15.49 4.32
N GLN A 364 7.97 15.07 5.57
CA GLN A 364 7.28 15.65 6.73
C GLN A 364 5.76 15.77 6.52
N LEU A 365 5.15 14.74 5.92
CA LEU A 365 3.69 14.70 5.71
C LEU A 365 2.93 14.15 6.94
N GLY A 366 3.64 13.56 7.89
CA GLY A 366 3.04 12.94 9.08
C GLY A 366 2.29 11.63 8.77
N ALA A 367 1.71 11.04 9.81
CA ALA A 367 1.26 9.65 9.78
C ALA A 367 0.16 9.34 8.75
N GLU A 368 -0.88 10.16 8.68
CA GLU A 368 -2.08 9.89 7.87
C GLU A 368 -1.82 9.99 6.36
N HIS A 369 -0.88 10.85 5.95
CA HIS A 369 -0.49 11.04 4.55
C HIS A 369 0.69 10.14 4.13
N SER A 370 1.23 9.32 5.05
CA SER A 370 2.42 8.49 4.83
C SER A 370 2.15 6.99 5.04
N GLN A 371 0.90 6.56 4.81
CA GLN A 371 0.51 5.15 4.91
C GLN A 371 1.00 4.33 3.72
N ARG A 372 1.23 3.03 3.95
CA ARG A 372 1.66 2.04 2.96
C ARG A 372 0.57 0.96 2.87
N LEU A 373 -0.26 1.03 1.82
CA LEU A 373 -1.49 0.25 1.69
C LEU A 373 -1.36 -1.02 0.83
N GLU A 374 -0.17 -1.30 0.31
CA GLU A 374 0.06 -2.46 -0.57
C GLU A 374 -0.40 -3.76 0.10
N SER A 375 -0.10 -3.94 1.39
CA SER A 375 -0.51 -5.08 2.22
C SER A 375 -2.03 -5.17 2.44
N TYR A 376 -2.70 -4.03 2.66
CA TYR A 376 -4.16 -3.97 2.86
C TYR A 376 -4.86 -4.56 1.62
N PHE A 377 -4.49 -4.08 0.44
CA PHE A 377 -5.08 -4.51 -0.82
C PHE A 377 -4.59 -5.89 -1.30
N GLN A 378 -3.38 -6.34 -0.92
CA GLN A 378 -2.85 -7.66 -1.33
C GLN A 378 -3.76 -8.82 -0.89
N SER A 379 -4.53 -8.66 0.18
CA SER A 379 -5.48 -9.68 0.65
C SER A 379 -6.66 -9.90 -0.31
N ILE A 380 -7.10 -8.89 -1.06
CA ILE A 380 -8.36 -8.87 -1.83
C ILE A 380 -8.29 -9.81 -3.05
N PRO A 381 -9.19 -10.80 -3.20
CA PRO A 381 -9.27 -11.61 -4.41
C PRO A 381 -9.66 -10.79 -5.66
N GLY A 382 -9.13 -11.17 -6.83
CA GLY A 382 -9.53 -10.61 -8.13
C GLY A 382 -8.93 -9.27 -8.54
N VAL A 383 -8.32 -8.50 -7.61
CA VAL A 383 -7.47 -7.36 -7.96
C VAL A 383 -6.03 -7.80 -8.27
N GLN A 384 -5.38 -7.09 -9.19
CA GLN A 384 -3.94 -7.19 -9.44
C GLN A 384 -3.23 -5.97 -8.84
N LEU A 385 -2.04 -6.14 -8.27
CA LEU A 385 -1.29 -5.07 -7.62
C LEU A 385 0.04 -4.84 -8.35
N VAL A 386 0.26 -3.61 -8.81
CA VAL A 386 1.46 -3.19 -9.55
C VAL A 386 2.04 -1.94 -8.90
N ALA A 387 3.34 -1.93 -8.61
CA ALA A 387 4.03 -0.79 -8.02
C ALA A 387 5.16 -0.31 -8.94
N VAL A 388 5.12 0.97 -9.32
CA VAL A 388 6.08 1.54 -10.28
C VAL A 388 7.28 2.17 -9.59
N SER A 389 8.42 2.15 -10.28
CA SER A 389 9.71 2.54 -9.70
C SER A 389 10.55 3.43 -10.60
N THR A 390 10.41 3.38 -11.93
CA THR A 390 11.21 4.22 -12.86
C THR A 390 10.32 4.93 -13.87
N THR A 391 10.79 6.04 -14.43
CA THR A 391 10.10 6.77 -15.51
C THR A 391 9.75 5.85 -16.69
N ALA A 392 10.63 4.89 -17.02
CA ALA A 392 10.43 3.93 -18.09
C ALA A 392 9.28 2.94 -17.79
N ASN A 393 9.35 2.25 -16.64
CA ASN A 393 8.32 1.26 -16.28
C ASN A 393 6.99 1.93 -15.88
N ALA A 394 6.99 3.14 -15.31
CA ALA A 394 5.80 3.93 -15.03
C ALA A 394 4.92 4.16 -16.28
N LYS A 395 5.51 4.61 -17.40
CA LYS A 395 4.76 4.75 -18.66
C LYS A 395 4.28 3.39 -19.19
N ALA A 396 5.19 2.43 -19.28
CA ALA A 396 4.94 1.14 -19.93
C ALA A 396 3.93 0.27 -19.18
N LEU A 397 3.90 0.35 -17.84
CA LEU A 397 2.96 -0.37 -17.00
C LEU A 397 1.61 0.33 -16.91
N LEU A 398 1.55 1.67 -16.89
CA LEU A 398 0.25 2.37 -16.88
C LEU A 398 -0.55 2.10 -18.16
N LYS A 399 0.11 2.14 -19.34
CA LYS A 399 -0.50 1.73 -20.61
C LYS A 399 -1.04 0.29 -20.55
N SER A 400 -0.24 -0.64 -20.01
CA SER A 400 -0.66 -2.04 -19.82
C SER A 400 -1.81 -2.20 -18.83
N ALA A 401 -1.88 -1.38 -17.77
CA ALA A 401 -2.93 -1.41 -16.77
C ALA A 401 -4.26 -0.92 -17.36
N ILE A 402 -4.24 0.20 -18.09
CA ILE A 402 -5.41 0.74 -18.81
C ILE A 402 -5.94 -0.26 -19.86
N ARG A 403 -5.06 -1.08 -20.44
CA ARG A 403 -5.39 -2.17 -21.37
C ARG A 403 -5.84 -3.48 -20.71
N SER A 404 -5.79 -3.61 -19.38
CA SER A 404 -6.22 -4.83 -18.68
C SER A 404 -7.74 -4.87 -18.48
N ASP A 405 -8.35 -6.05 -18.64
CA ASP A 405 -9.77 -6.25 -18.35
C ASP A 405 -10.09 -6.54 -16.88
N ASN A 406 -9.04 -6.57 -16.04
CA ASN A 406 -9.09 -6.76 -14.60
C ASN A 406 -8.97 -5.41 -13.86
N PRO A 407 -9.47 -5.30 -12.62
CA PRO A 407 -9.21 -4.15 -11.77
C PRO A 407 -7.75 -4.14 -11.29
N ILE A 408 -6.98 -3.13 -11.71
CA ILE A 408 -5.57 -2.95 -11.35
C ILE A 408 -5.47 -1.90 -10.25
N ILE A 409 -4.75 -2.21 -9.17
CA ILE A 409 -4.31 -1.23 -8.17
C ILE A 409 -2.85 -0.87 -8.47
N PHE A 410 -2.62 0.40 -8.78
CA PHE A 410 -1.40 0.90 -9.40
C PHE A 410 -0.73 1.92 -8.47
N PHE A 411 0.27 1.45 -7.72
CA PHE A 411 0.94 2.23 -6.69
C PHE A 411 2.03 3.11 -7.29
N GLU A 412 1.78 4.41 -7.26
CA GLU A 412 2.78 5.46 -7.47
C GLU A 412 3.32 5.93 -6.11
N HIS A 413 4.43 6.66 -6.10
CA HIS A 413 5.10 7.06 -4.88
C HIS A 413 5.42 8.56 -4.89
N VAL A 414 5.02 9.30 -3.85
CA VAL A 414 5.13 10.77 -3.74
C VAL A 414 6.49 11.30 -4.19
N LEU A 415 7.57 10.70 -3.68
CA LEU A 415 8.95 11.13 -3.97
C LEU A 415 9.47 10.77 -5.37
N LEU A 416 8.83 9.84 -6.10
CA LEU A 416 9.33 9.37 -7.39
C LEU A 416 8.86 10.21 -8.58
N TYR A 417 7.76 10.97 -8.46
CA TYR A 417 7.25 11.83 -9.53
C TYR A 417 8.32 12.75 -10.16
N ASN A 418 9.22 13.30 -9.34
CA ASN A 418 10.28 14.20 -9.78
C ASN A 418 11.62 13.51 -10.11
N VAL A 419 11.65 12.17 -10.17
CA VAL A 419 12.78 11.43 -10.75
C VAL A 419 12.73 11.57 -12.26
N LYS A 420 13.89 11.81 -12.88
CA LYS A 420 14.06 11.83 -14.34
C LYS A 420 14.52 10.48 -14.87
N GLY A 421 14.07 10.14 -16.07
CA GLY A 421 14.54 8.99 -16.83
C GLY A 421 14.09 9.07 -18.29
N GLU A 422 14.63 8.19 -19.12
CA GLU A 422 14.12 7.97 -20.48
C GLU A 422 12.86 7.10 -20.42
N THR A 423 11.95 7.28 -21.38
CA THR A 423 10.88 6.30 -21.67
C THR A 423 11.18 5.59 -22.98
N HIS A 424 10.62 4.40 -23.16
CA HIS A 424 10.54 3.78 -24.48
C HIS A 424 9.73 4.67 -25.43
N GLU A 425 10.12 4.68 -26.71
CA GLU A 425 9.38 5.36 -27.78
C GLU A 425 8.35 4.43 -28.43
N GLY A 426 7.32 5.01 -29.05
CA GLY A 426 6.23 4.26 -29.67
C GLY A 426 5.32 3.56 -28.64
N ASP A 427 4.49 2.63 -29.13
CA ASP A 427 3.45 1.98 -28.32
C ASP A 427 3.98 0.81 -27.47
N TYR A 428 5.02 1.06 -26.67
CA TYR A 428 5.60 0.06 -25.78
C TYR A 428 4.76 -0.15 -24.53
N CYS A 429 4.54 -1.42 -24.18
CA CYS A 429 3.81 -1.89 -23.00
C CYS A 429 4.64 -2.96 -22.29
N GLN A 430 4.66 -2.94 -20.95
CA GLN A 430 5.36 -3.94 -20.13
C GLN A 430 4.35 -4.91 -19.48
N PRO A 431 4.60 -6.23 -19.44
CA PRO A 431 3.72 -7.16 -18.73
C PRO A 431 3.59 -6.81 -17.24
N LEU A 432 2.36 -6.68 -16.76
CA LEU A 432 2.05 -6.29 -15.37
C LEU A 432 2.54 -7.30 -14.32
N GLU A 433 2.70 -8.57 -14.73
CA GLU A 433 3.00 -9.72 -13.88
C GLU A 433 4.50 -10.09 -13.89
N ARG A 434 5.38 -9.21 -14.40
CA ARG A 434 6.82 -9.50 -14.56
C ARG A 434 7.70 -8.53 -13.78
N ALA A 435 8.61 -9.12 -13.01
CA ALA A 435 9.66 -8.41 -12.30
C ALA A 435 10.77 -7.95 -13.25
N GLU A 436 11.48 -6.90 -12.86
CA GLU A 436 12.62 -6.34 -13.60
C GLU A 436 13.93 -6.78 -12.95
N MET A 437 14.80 -7.43 -13.74
CA MET A 437 16.18 -7.73 -13.34
C MET A 437 17.02 -6.45 -13.45
N VAL A 438 17.20 -5.76 -12.32
CA VAL A 438 17.89 -4.46 -12.26
C VAL A 438 19.41 -4.62 -12.31
N ARG A 439 19.95 -5.63 -11.61
CA ARG A 439 21.38 -5.96 -11.59
C ARG A 439 21.55 -7.46 -11.36
N SER A 440 22.19 -8.19 -12.26
CA SER A 440 22.63 -9.56 -11.97
C SER A 440 23.83 -9.54 -11.03
N GLY A 441 23.77 -10.33 -9.97
CA GLY A 441 24.90 -10.65 -9.08
C GLY A 441 24.95 -12.15 -8.79
N ARG A 442 25.57 -12.54 -7.68
CA ARG A 442 25.71 -13.95 -7.25
C ARG A 442 25.68 -14.17 -5.73
N ASP A 443 26.01 -13.17 -4.90
CA ASP A 443 26.28 -13.38 -3.48
C ASP A 443 25.01 -13.41 -2.60
N VAL A 444 23.96 -12.69 -3.02
CA VAL A 444 22.64 -12.60 -2.37
C VAL A 444 21.62 -12.01 -3.35
N THR A 445 20.36 -12.43 -3.29
CA THR A 445 19.25 -11.83 -4.02
C THR A 445 18.59 -10.76 -3.15
N ILE A 446 18.52 -9.54 -3.63
CA ILE A 446 17.77 -8.43 -3.03
C ILE A 446 16.49 -8.23 -3.83
N LEU A 447 15.34 -8.48 -3.19
CA LEU A 447 14.01 -8.23 -3.74
C LEU A 447 13.50 -6.89 -3.21
N CYS A 448 13.19 -5.95 -4.08
CA CYS A 448 12.64 -4.64 -3.69
C CYS A 448 11.50 -4.22 -4.63
N TYR A 449 10.84 -3.11 -4.33
CA TYR A 449 9.86 -2.50 -5.22
C TYR A 449 9.74 -0.99 -4.99
N SER A 450 9.14 -0.27 -5.95
CA SER A 450 8.89 1.17 -5.87
C SER A 450 10.15 1.96 -5.45
N ARG A 451 10.04 2.87 -4.48
CA ARG A 451 11.15 3.71 -3.98
C ARG A 451 12.33 2.90 -3.42
N MET A 452 12.09 1.71 -2.86
CA MET A 452 13.16 0.91 -2.26
C MET A 452 14.21 0.46 -3.29
N ARG A 453 13.88 0.45 -4.59
CA ARG A 453 14.85 0.31 -5.68
C ARG A 453 16.02 1.30 -5.55
N TYR A 454 15.75 2.57 -5.23
CA TYR A 454 16.79 3.60 -5.12
C TYR A 454 17.64 3.45 -3.86
N VAL A 455 17.03 3.05 -2.73
CA VAL A 455 17.73 2.75 -1.48
C VAL A 455 18.68 1.57 -1.66
N VAL A 456 18.20 0.50 -2.31
CA VAL A 456 19.02 -0.66 -2.66
C VAL A 456 20.14 -0.29 -3.62
N MET A 457 19.86 0.44 -4.71
CA MET A 457 20.92 0.80 -5.68
C MET A 457 21.96 1.77 -5.10
N GLN A 458 21.63 2.56 -4.07
CA GLN A 458 22.62 3.34 -3.31
C GLN A 458 23.52 2.42 -2.45
N ALA A 459 22.94 1.45 -1.75
CA ALA A 459 23.70 0.46 -0.98
C ALA A 459 24.62 -0.40 -1.87
N VAL A 460 24.13 -0.82 -3.04
CA VAL A 460 24.89 -1.61 -4.02
C VAL A 460 26.17 -0.90 -4.49
N GLN A 461 26.12 0.41 -4.76
CA GLN A 461 27.30 1.19 -5.16
C GLN A 461 28.41 1.19 -4.11
N GLU A 462 28.09 0.95 -2.84
CA GLU A 462 29.08 0.85 -1.76
C GLU A 462 29.51 -0.60 -1.52
N LEU A 463 28.57 -1.55 -1.58
CA LEU A 463 28.83 -2.99 -1.53
C LEU A 463 29.80 -3.47 -2.62
N GLU A 464 29.69 -2.94 -3.85
CA GLU A 464 30.60 -3.26 -4.96
C GLU A 464 32.05 -2.84 -4.66
N LYS A 465 32.28 -1.68 -4.01
CA LYS A 465 33.62 -1.23 -3.60
C LYS A 465 34.21 -2.13 -2.52
N GLN A 466 33.35 -2.73 -1.70
CA GLN A 466 33.70 -3.65 -0.63
C GLN A 466 33.85 -5.11 -1.12
N GLY A 467 33.63 -5.37 -2.41
CA GLY A 467 33.84 -6.68 -3.05
C GLY A 467 32.62 -7.61 -3.05
N TYR A 468 31.45 -7.14 -2.65
CA TYR A 468 30.19 -7.90 -2.71
C TYR A 468 29.51 -7.76 -4.07
N ASP A 469 28.87 -8.84 -4.54
CA ASP A 469 28.15 -8.92 -5.80
C ASP A 469 26.65 -9.28 -5.62
N PRO A 470 25.82 -8.36 -5.09
CA PRO A 470 24.39 -8.58 -4.86
C PRO A 470 23.57 -8.54 -6.17
N GLU A 471 22.67 -9.50 -6.34
CA GLU A 471 21.62 -9.45 -7.36
C GLU A 471 20.46 -8.58 -6.88
N VAL A 472 19.87 -7.79 -7.79
CA VAL A 472 18.74 -6.90 -7.50
C VAL A 472 17.60 -7.14 -8.47
N VAL A 473 16.46 -7.51 -7.92
CA VAL A 473 15.19 -7.69 -8.63
C VAL A 473 14.17 -6.71 -8.09
N ASP A 474 13.60 -5.91 -8.99
CA ASP A 474 12.47 -5.04 -8.69
C ASP A 474 11.18 -5.80 -9.03
N LEU A 475 10.38 -6.11 -8.01
CA LEU A 475 9.26 -7.05 -8.12
C LEU A 475 8.20 -6.61 -9.14
N ILE A 476 7.94 -5.29 -9.21
CA ILE A 476 6.87 -4.63 -9.98
C ILE A 476 5.46 -5.15 -9.66
N SER A 477 5.19 -6.43 -9.92
CA SER A 477 3.96 -7.11 -9.55
C SER A 477 4.02 -7.55 -8.08
N LEU A 478 3.13 -6.99 -7.27
CA LEU A 478 2.93 -7.38 -5.87
C LEU A 478 1.77 -8.38 -5.70
N LYS A 479 0.98 -8.58 -6.76
CA LYS A 479 -0.04 -9.63 -6.88
C LYS A 479 -0.43 -9.85 -8.36
N PRO A 480 -0.18 -11.04 -8.96
CA PRO A 480 0.63 -12.15 -8.43
C PRO A 480 2.13 -11.79 -8.32
N PHE A 481 2.93 -12.58 -7.61
CA PHE A 481 4.39 -12.44 -7.66
C PHE A 481 4.97 -13.18 -8.88
N ASP A 482 5.99 -12.61 -9.52
CA ASP A 482 6.75 -13.25 -10.62
C ASP A 482 7.68 -14.35 -10.07
N MET A 483 7.08 -15.47 -9.63
CA MET A 483 7.82 -16.57 -9.01
C MET A 483 8.78 -17.27 -9.96
N GLU A 484 8.69 -17.08 -11.28
CA GLU A 484 9.72 -17.57 -12.22
C GLU A 484 11.01 -16.76 -12.07
N THR A 485 10.94 -15.42 -12.18
CA THR A 485 12.10 -14.54 -12.00
C THR A 485 12.69 -14.68 -10.60
N ILE A 486 11.84 -14.70 -9.56
CA ILE A 486 12.28 -14.87 -8.17
C ILE A 486 12.98 -16.22 -7.99
N SER A 487 12.38 -17.34 -8.40
CA SER A 487 12.99 -18.67 -8.25
C SER A 487 14.33 -18.79 -8.95
N ASN A 488 14.47 -18.22 -10.15
CA ASN A 488 15.72 -18.24 -10.91
C ASN A 488 16.85 -17.44 -10.22
N SER A 489 16.51 -16.33 -9.56
CA SER A 489 17.44 -15.53 -8.74
C SER A 489 17.85 -16.29 -7.47
N VAL A 490 16.87 -16.77 -6.68
CA VAL A 490 17.11 -17.51 -5.43
C VAL A 490 17.96 -18.76 -5.68
N LYS A 491 17.70 -19.52 -6.75
CA LYS A 491 18.47 -20.72 -7.12
C LYS A 491 19.92 -20.45 -7.51
N LYS A 492 20.25 -19.20 -7.87
CA LYS A 492 21.62 -18.78 -8.18
C LYS A 492 22.35 -18.26 -6.93
N THR A 493 21.70 -17.48 -6.08
CA THR A 493 22.36 -16.80 -4.94
C THR A 493 22.21 -17.52 -3.60
N ARG A 494 21.22 -18.44 -3.49
CA ARG A 494 20.87 -19.24 -2.30
C ARG A 494 20.49 -18.44 -1.05
N LYS A 495 20.39 -17.11 -1.14
CA LYS A 495 20.18 -16.19 -0.01
C LYS A 495 19.30 -15.02 -0.45
N VAL A 496 18.38 -14.57 0.42
CA VAL A 496 17.37 -13.55 0.09
C VAL A 496 17.26 -12.47 1.15
N ILE A 497 17.25 -11.22 0.71
CA ILE A 497 16.86 -10.03 1.47
C ILE A 497 15.69 -9.37 0.75
N ILE A 498 14.58 -9.15 1.45
CA ILE A 498 13.45 -8.35 0.96
C ILE A 498 13.57 -6.93 1.54
N VAL A 499 13.39 -5.91 0.71
CA VAL A 499 13.44 -4.49 1.10
C VAL A 499 12.15 -3.79 0.70
N GLU A 500 11.32 -3.44 1.69
CA GLU A 500 9.98 -2.87 1.54
C GLU A 500 9.81 -1.58 2.36
N GLU A 501 9.01 -0.62 1.86
CA GLU A 501 8.62 0.54 2.68
C GLU A 501 7.36 0.25 3.53
N CYS A 502 6.69 -0.87 3.28
CA CYS A 502 5.58 -1.35 4.08
C CYS A 502 6.02 -1.73 5.51
N MET A 503 5.06 -1.88 6.42
CA MET A 503 5.29 -2.26 7.82
C MET A 503 5.85 -3.69 7.92
N LYS A 504 6.78 -3.94 8.87
CA LYS A 504 7.30 -5.30 9.08
C LYS A 504 6.21 -6.32 9.44
N THR A 505 5.17 -5.88 10.15
CA THR A 505 3.98 -6.68 10.49
C THR A 505 2.97 -6.60 9.35
N GLY A 506 2.60 -7.75 8.77
CA GLY A 506 1.61 -7.83 7.69
C GLY A 506 2.02 -7.27 6.33
N GLY A 507 3.24 -6.71 6.19
CA GLY A 507 3.77 -6.19 4.93
C GLY A 507 3.92 -7.23 3.81
N ILE A 508 4.09 -6.74 2.58
CA ILE A 508 4.28 -7.54 1.35
C ILE A 508 5.39 -8.58 1.51
N GLY A 509 6.48 -8.19 2.19
CA GLY A 509 7.61 -9.07 2.46
C GLY A 509 7.27 -10.26 3.35
N ALA A 510 6.25 -10.17 4.21
CA ALA A 510 5.80 -11.32 5.00
C ALA A 510 5.16 -12.40 4.11
N SER A 511 4.23 -11.99 3.24
CA SER A 511 3.60 -12.87 2.24
C SER A 511 4.65 -13.46 1.28
N LEU A 512 5.56 -12.62 0.78
CA LEU A 512 6.63 -13.03 -0.14
C LEU A 512 7.62 -14.00 0.52
N SER A 513 7.99 -13.76 1.77
CA SER A 513 8.85 -14.69 2.54
C SER A 513 8.19 -16.04 2.74
N ALA A 514 6.89 -16.09 3.05
CA ALA A 514 6.15 -17.35 3.13
C ALA A 514 6.19 -18.12 1.81
N VAL A 515 5.81 -17.49 0.69
CA VAL A 515 5.81 -18.12 -0.65
C VAL A 515 7.21 -18.58 -1.08
N ILE A 516 8.26 -17.83 -0.76
CA ILE A 516 9.66 -18.24 -1.03
C ILE A 516 10.03 -19.48 -0.19
N ASN A 517 9.70 -19.51 1.10
CA ASN A 517 9.97 -20.71 1.92
C ASN A 517 9.14 -21.92 1.44
N GLU A 518 7.87 -21.74 1.08
CA GLU A 518 7.01 -22.83 0.59
C GLU A 518 7.50 -23.44 -0.73
N ALA A 519 8.07 -22.63 -1.63
CA ALA A 519 8.48 -23.07 -2.97
C ALA A 519 9.98 -23.41 -3.11
N LEU A 520 10.84 -22.90 -2.22
CA LEU A 520 12.29 -22.84 -2.42
C LEU A 520 13.10 -23.16 -1.14
N PHE A 521 12.52 -23.81 -0.13
CA PHE A 521 13.20 -24.12 1.14
C PHE A 521 14.58 -24.78 0.97
N ASP A 522 14.66 -25.84 0.15
CA ASP A 522 15.90 -26.57 -0.10
C ASP A 522 16.92 -25.79 -0.96
N ASP A 523 16.51 -24.68 -1.58
CA ASP A 523 17.37 -23.75 -2.31
C ASP A 523 17.92 -22.61 -1.42
N LEU A 524 17.54 -22.53 -0.14
CA LEU A 524 18.00 -21.49 0.79
C LEU A 524 19.14 -21.97 1.70
N ASP A 525 20.31 -21.33 1.57
CA ASP A 525 21.45 -21.50 2.50
C ASP A 525 21.38 -20.54 3.71
N TYR A 526 20.42 -19.61 3.72
CA TYR A 526 20.16 -18.69 4.83
C TYR A 526 18.69 -18.24 4.84
N GLN A 527 18.14 -17.94 6.03
CA GLN A 527 16.75 -17.50 6.19
C GLN A 527 16.45 -16.20 5.41
N VAL A 528 15.22 -16.07 4.89
CA VAL A 528 14.77 -14.87 4.19
C VAL A 528 14.74 -13.67 5.15
N VAL A 529 15.65 -12.71 4.95
CA VAL A 529 15.70 -11.47 5.73
C VAL A 529 14.69 -10.47 5.19
N ARG A 530 14.08 -9.68 6.09
CA ARG A 530 13.16 -8.60 5.72
C ARG A 530 13.59 -7.29 6.36
N LEU A 531 13.98 -6.34 5.52
CA LEU A 531 14.14 -4.94 5.87
C LEU A 531 12.84 -4.23 5.48
N SER A 532 12.09 -3.82 6.49
CA SER A 532 10.78 -3.20 6.35
C SER A 532 10.75 -1.92 7.19
N SER A 533 9.82 -1.01 6.92
CA SER A 533 9.64 0.16 7.79
C SER A 533 9.22 -0.25 9.21
N GLN A 534 9.60 0.58 10.18
CA GLN A 534 9.26 0.39 11.59
C GLN A 534 7.74 0.37 11.80
N ASP A 535 7.29 -0.44 12.77
CA ASP A 535 5.86 -0.68 13.03
C ASP A 535 5.25 0.42 13.92
N VAL A 536 5.36 1.66 13.45
CA VAL A 536 4.93 2.89 14.12
C VAL A 536 4.30 3.88 13.12
N PRO A 537 3.43 4.80 13.58
CA PRO A 537 2.99 5.93 12.78
C PRO A 537 4.18 6.80 12.35
N THR A 538 4.22 7.21 11.08
CA THR A 538 5.31 8.05 10.54
C THR A 538 5.31 9.43 11.20
N ALA A 539 6.44 9.80 11.81
CA ALA A 539 6.60 11.06 12.52
C ALA A 539 6.77 12.26 11.57
N TYR A 540 6.41 13.47 12.03
CA TYR A 540 6.61 14.72 11.28
C TYR A 540 8.05 15.26 11.39
N ALA A 541 8.76 14.98 12.50
CA ALA A 541 10.14 15.44 12.68
C ALA A 541 11.08 14.67 11.75
N TYR A 542 11.83 15.37 10.90
CA TYR A 542 12.66 14.80 9.83
C TYR A 542 13.54 13.61 10.25
N GLU A 543 14.22 13.71 11.39
CA GLU A 543 15.13 12.66 11.89
C GLU A 543 14.36 11.40 12.31
N LEU A 544 13.15 11.56 12.86
CA LEU A 544 12.25 10.46 13.20
C LEU A 544 11.56 9.88 11.96
N GLU A 545 11.16 10.73 10.99
CA GLU A 545 10.61 10.27 9.70
C GLU A 545 11.62 9.36 8.99
N ALA A 546 12.88 9.80 8.87
CA ALA A 546 13.97 9.00 8.31
C ALA A 546 14.18 7.69 9.09
N ALA A 547 14.19 7.73 10.42
CA ALA A 547 14.34 6.54 11.26
C ALA A 547 13.19 5.52 11.16
N THR A 548 12.02 5.89 10.62
CA THR A 548 10.94 4.92 10.36
C THR A 548 11.13 4.08 9.09
N ILE A 549 12.00 4.51 8.16
CA ILE A 549 12.16 3.93 6.82
C ILE A 549 13.53 3.27 6.69
N VAL A 550 13.62 2.19 5.90
CA VAL A 550 14.90 1.53 5.58
C VAL A 550 15.86 2.51 4.88
N GLN A 551 17.07 2.63 5.43
CA GLN A 551 18.18 3.42 4.88
C GLN A 551 19.23 2.53 4.19
N PRO A 552 20.06 3.07 3.26
CA PRO A 552 21.05 2.28 2.53
C PRO A 552 22.03 1.53 3.45
N GLU A 553 22.41 2.12 4.57
CA GLU A 553 23.35 1.54 5.55
C GLU A 553 22.82 0.22 6.13
N GLN A 554 21.50 0.11 6.35
CA GLN A 554 20.86 -1.12 6.83
C GLN A 554 20.85 -2.22 5.76
N VAL A 555 20.77 -1.85 4.48
CA VAL A 555 20.90 -2.78 3.35
C VAL A 555 22.35 -3.28 3.24
N ILE A 556 23.34 -2.39 3.39
CA ILE A 556 24.76 -2.75 3.42
C ILE A 556 25.03 -3.74 4.56
N GLU A 557 24.62 -3.41 5.78
CA GLU A 557 24.79 -4.27 6.96
C GLU A 557 24.12 -5.64 6.79
N ALA A 558 22.88 -5.67 6.27
CA ALA A 558 22.17 -6.92 6.03
C ALA A 558 22.89 -7.81 5.00
N VAL A 559 23.37 -7.24 3.89
CA VAL A 559 24.14 -7.98 2.88
C VAL A 559 25.43 -8.54 3.47
N GLN A 560 26.23 -7.72 4.16
CA GLN A 560 27.46 -8.17 4.82
C GLN A 560 27.19 -9.35 5.78
N ARG A 561 26.18 -9.22 6.65
CA ARG A 561 25.82 -10.24 7.64
C ARG A 561 25.30 -11.54 7.00
N VAL A 562 24.41 -11.45 6.00
CA VAL A 562 23.83 -12.58 5.26
C VAL A 562 24.89 -13.32 4.43
N VAL A 563 25.79 -12.60 3.77
CA VAL A 563 26.89 -13.20 3.01
C VAL A 563 27.83 -13.95 3.97
N ALA A 564 28.15 -13.36 5.12
CA ALA A 564 28.95 -13.98 6.18
C ALA A 564 28.22 -15.09 7.00
N GLY A 565 26.92 -15.32 6.78
CA GLY A 565 26.13 -16.32 7.53
C GLY A 565 25.87 -15.96 9.00
N THR A 566 25.94 -14.67 9.34
CA THR A 566 25.76 -14.15 10.70
C THR A 566 24.37 -13.52 10.89
N ALA A 567 23.87 -13.50 12.13
CA ALA A 567 22.53 -13.01 12.42
C ALA A 567 22.37 -11.52 12.08
N VAL A 568 21.34 -11.20 11.29
CA VAL A 568 20.84 -9.82 11.10
C VAL A 568 19.96 -9.46 12.30
N PRO A 569 20.07 -8.24 12.88
CA PRO A 569 19.17 -7.77 13.92
C PRO A 569 17.70 -7.78 13.46
N ALA A 570 16.78 -7.87 14.42
CA ALA A 570 15.34 -7.83 14.18
C ALA A 570 14.83 -6.38 14.02
#